data_AF-A0A0N9NHJ5-F1
#
_entry.id   AF-A0A0N9NHJ5-F1
#
_cell.length_a   1.000
_cell.length_b   1.000
_cell.length_c   1.000
_cell.angle_alpha   90.00
_cell.angle_beta   90.00
_cell.angle_gamma   90.00
#
_symmetry.space_group_name_H-M   'P 1'
#
loop_
_entity.id
_entity.type
_entity.pdbx_description
1 polymer ?
#
loop_
_entity_poly.entity_id
_entity_poly.type
_entity_poly.pdbx_seq_one_letter_code
_entity_poly.pdbx_strand_id
1 'polypeptide(L)'
;MADHSDYRIERSSKARRRRYTTEDAITDAVPFGSWRELVDGVEAVTWPRNDHRPDLRLEFFVDHRDDPLEIFVQPVGGDFRKRDRRVSWADVAADTVPSDYSPAAVAALTALMAVLGGPDAIRRDGTLPLHDAGPALWPALDAVDEAGVRVWSGARQSFGFVSLVRGATIVHTVENIGDDGVLVSAAVQLSGRATGGPVRIIGSGAVFFGENEGLYLSRLDRGITPLEKALIESERCLHVPADQAHTVERDLPSHAFRRGLDVGEYGPIGERSPAAVLGVDVNDDGALLRWRLRYRDVHSTWLLEPDATADPSTMRDAKAEEALWIRVRPHLESVAGALPSWQTTVLGLINYESSRVGDDRLRILNSMRARASGQTKDQSLRKVPVEFLTLDVPITSEELAMLRDTVLPQISESDDVEVIITGEEPRPALRLV
;
A
#
# COMPACT_ATOMS: atom_id res chain seq x y z
N MET A 1 16.07 -48.88 -55.29
CA MET A 1 15.36 -47.64 -55.66
C MET A 1 15.02 -46.92 -54.37
N ALA A 2 15.30 -45.61 -54.36
CA ALA A 2 15.56 -44.71 -53.24
C ALA A 2 14.76 -44.89 -51.94
N ASP A 3 15.53 -44.88 -50.85
CA ASP A 3 15.22 -44.79 -49.43
C ASP A 3 15.16 -43.30 -49.02
N HIS A 4 14.23 -42.91 -48.16
CA HIS A 4 14.04 -41.51 -47.74
C HIS A 4 14.14 -41.34 -46.21
N SER A 5 15.30 -40.77 -45.85
CA SER A 5 15.53 -39.69 -44.88
C SER A 5 15.24 -39.95 -43.40
N ASP A 6 16.34 -40.25 -42.71
CA ASP A 6 16.63 -40.02 -41.30
C ASP A 6 16.48 -38.56 -40.86
N TYR A 7 15.93 -38.38 -39.66
CA TYR A 7 16.10 -37.20 -38.80
C TYR A 7 17.11 -37.55 -37.68
N ARG A 8 18.19 -36.80 -37.55
CA ARG A 8 19.04 -36.84 -36.35
C ARG A 8 19.53 -35.45 -35.96
N ILE A 9 19.15 -35.04 -34.75
CA ILE A 9 19.69 -33.90 -34.02
C ILE A 9 20.82 -34.43 -33.14
N GLU A 10 22.02 -33.83 -33.21
CA GLU A 10 23.02 -33.95 -32.14
C GLU A 10 23.61 -32.57 -31.79
N ARG A 11 23.55 -32.27 -30.48
CA ARG A 11 24.19 -31.13 -29.81
C ARG A 11 25.70 -31.38 -29.71
N SER A 12 26.50 -30.32 -29.81
CA SER A 12 27.88 -30.33 -29.31
C SER A 12 28.24 -29.00 -28.66
N SER A 13 28.73 -29.13 -27.43
CA SER A 13 29.12 -28.15 -26.44
C SER A 13 30.51 -27.57 -26.69
N LYS A 14 30.79 -26.38 -26.14
CA LYS A 14 32.14 -26.05 -25.62
C LYS A 14 32.11 -24.92 -24.60
N ALA A 15 32.40 -25.29 -23.37
CA ALA A 15 32.63 -24.42 -22.23
C ALA A 15 34.04 -23.82 -22.25
N ARG A 16 34.23 -22.65 -21.63
CA ARG A 16 35.53 -22.19 -21.14
C ARG A 16 35.40 -21.57 -19.75
N ARG A 17 36.01 -22.25 -18.78
CA ARG A 17 36.26 -21.81 -17.39
C ARG A 17 37.37 -20.74 -17.36
N ARG A 18 37.27 -19.77 -16.45
CA ARG A 18 38.44 -19.08 -15.87
C ARG A 18 38.33 -19.06 -14.33
N ARG A 19 39.47 -19.29 -13.68
CA ARG A 19 39.69 -19.40 -12.23
C ARG A 19 39.79 -18.02 -11.58
N TYR A 20 39.33 -17.97 -10.34
CA TYR A 20 39.51 -16.89 -9.36
C TYR A 20 40.92 -16.95 -8.73
N THR A 21 41.43 -15.79 -8.31
CA THR A 21 42.43 -15.65 -7.23
C THR A 21 41.85 -14.76 -6.13
N THR A 22 42.09 -15.17 -4.90
CA THR A 22 41.58 -14.65 -3.63
C THR A 22 42.76 -14.02 -2.86
N GLU A 23 42.47 -13.08 -1.94
CA GLU A 23 43.35 -12.30 -1.01
C GLU A 23 43.41 -10.81 -1.44
N ASP A 24 42.81 -9.81 -0.78
CA ASP A 24 42.52 -9.63 0.65
C ASP A 24 41.16 -8.93 0.98
N ALA A 25 40.53 -9.55 1.98
CA ALA A 25 39.51 -9.17 2.98
C ALA A 25 39.10 -7.69 3.30
N ILE A 26 37.77 -7.54 3.41
CA ILE A 26 36.94 -6.90 4.47
C ILE A 26 36.88 -5.36 4.56
N THR A 27 35.74 -4.81 4.11
CA THR A 27 34.89 -3.90 4.90
C THR A 27 33.42 -4.12 4.54
N ASP A 28 32.61 -4.28 5.59
CA ASP A 28 31.22 -4.71 5.57
C ASP A 28 30.23 -3.72 4.91
N ALA A 29 29.46 -4.25 3.96
CA ALA A 29 28.05 -3.95 3.74
C ALA A 29 27.48 -5.15 2.98
N VAL A 30 26.42 -5.77 3.50
CA VAL A 30 25.75 -6.91 2.84
C VAL A 30 25.29 -6.46 1.45
N PRO A 31 25.85 -7.00 0.35
CA PRO A 31 25.43 -6.64 -0.99
C PRO A 31 24.28 -7.56 -1.38
N PHE A 32 23.09 -7.00 -1.58
CA PHE A 32 21.98 -7.72 -2.23
C PHE A 32 22.46 -8.30 -3.58
N GLY A 33 22.18 -9.59 -3.78
CA GLY A 33 22.77 -10.45 -4.80
C GLY A 33 22.20 -10.26 -6.20
N SER A 34 22.78 -9.34 -6.98
CA SER A 34 22.64 -9.26 -8.45
C SER A 34 21.29 -8.75 -9.00
N TRP A 35 21.40 -7.91 -10.03
CA TRP A 35 20.34 -7.36 -10.88
C TRP A 35 19.33 -8.38 -11.46
N ARG A 36 19.65 -9.68 -11.42
CA ARG A 36 18.79 -10.75 -11.91
C ARG A 36 17.64 -11.03 -10.95
N GLU A 37 17.84 -10.90 -9.63
CA GLU A 37 16.76 -11.06 -8.61
C GLU A 37 15.71 -9.95 -8.71
N LEU A 38 16.10 -8.75 -9.16
CA LEU A 38 15.19 -7.62 -9.36
C LEU A 38 14.45 -7.69 -10.71
N VAL A 39 15.10 -8.22 -11.76
CA VAL A 39 14.42 -8.57 -13.02
C VAL A 39 13.46 -9.73 -12.78
N ASP A 40 13.85 -10.74 -12.01
CA ASP A 40 12.99 -11.84 -11.60
C ASP A 40 11.83 -11.36 -10.72
N GLY A 41 12.00 -10.30 -9.91
CA GLY A 41 10.93 -9.66 -9.12
C GLY A 41 9.95 -8.80 -9.93
N VAL A 42 10.38 -8.19 -11.04
CA VAL A 42 9.48 -7.45 -11.93
C VAL A 42 8.86 -8.37 -12.99
N GLU A 43 9.59 -9.37 -13.46
CA GLU A 43 9.01 -10.51 -14.15
C GLU A 43 8.13 -11.33 -13.21
N ALA A 44 8.25 -11.25 -11.88
CA ALA A 44 7.36 -11.95 -10.95
C ALA A 44 5.93 -11.43 -10.89
N VAL A 45 5.71 -10.17 -11.27
CA VAL A 45 4.36 -9.64 -11.57
C VAL A 45 3.77 -10.35 -12.82
N THR A 46 4.61 -11.07 -13.57
CA THR A 46 4.28 -12.16 -14.52
C THR A 46 5.13 -13.42 -14.26
N TRP A 47 5.14 -13.88 -13.00
CA TRP A 47 5.64 -15.19 -12.51
C TRP A 47 7.13 -15.53 -12.73
N PRO A 48 7.97 -15.57 -11.66
CA PRO A 48 9.31 -16.09 -11.79
C PRO A 48 9.27 -17.62 -11.77
N ARG A 49 9.75 -18.23 -12.85
CA ARG A 49 10.29 -19.60 -12.81
C ARG A 49 11.73 -19.50 -12.30
N ASN A 50 11.98 -19.90 -11.05
CA ASN A 50 13.13 -20.72 -10.61
C ASN A 50 13.37 -20.60 -9.10
N ASP A 51 13.16 -21.68 -8.36
CA ASP A 51 14.25 -22.52 -7.83
C ASP A 51 13.64 -23.89 -7.53
N HIS A 52 14.40 -24.99 -7.54
CA HIS A 52 13.83 -26.36 -7.43
C HIS A 52 13.23 -26.72 -6.05
N ARG A 53 12.96 -25.74 -5.19
CA ARG A 53 12.31 -25.94 -3.89
C ARG A 53 10.78 -25.92 -4.06
N PRO A 54 10.03 -26.74 -3.31
CA PRO A 54 8.57 -26.68 -3.35
C PRO A 54 8.10 -25.31 -2.85
N ASP A 55 7.30 -24.63 -3.67
CA ASP A 55 6.76 -23.33 -3.30
C ASP A 55 5.74 -23.45 -2.16
N LEU A 56 5.91 -22.64 -1.12
CA LEU A 56 4.91 -22.44 -0.07
C LEU A 56 4.05 -21.23 -0.43
N ARG A 57 2.74 -21.36 -0.23
CA ARG A 57 1.77 -20.32 -0.56
C ARG A 57 0.84 -20.08 0.61
N LEU A 58 0.32 -18.87 0.71
CA LEU A 58 -0.78 -18.49 1.58
C LEU A 58 -1.99 -18.18 0.70
N GLU A 59 -2.98 -19.08 0.70
CA GLU A 59 -4.20 -18.89 -0.07
C GLU A 59 -5.25 -18.15 0.77
N PHE A 60 -5.88 -17.12 0.19
CA PHE A 60 -6.97 -16.37 0.79
C PHE A 60 -8.32 -16.82 0.20
N PHE A 61 -9.34 -16.83 1.06
CA PHE A 61 -10.71 -17.18 0.73
C PHE A 61 -11.66 -16.16 1.30
N VAL A 62 -12.67 -15.75 0.54
CA VAL A 62 -13.84 -15.03 1.06
C VAL A 62 -15.00 -16.04 1.12
N ASP A 63 -15.62 -16.22 2.28
CA ASP A 63 -16.89 -16.94 2.35
C ASP A 63 -18.04 -15.96 2.12
N HIS A 64 -18.75 -16.15 1.01
CA HIS A 64 -19.90 -15.33 0.61
C HIS A 64 -21.21 -15.73 1.29
N ARG A 65 -21.21 -16.81 2.10
CA ARG A 65 -22.40 -17.31 2.76
C ARG A 65 -22.66 -16.67 4.12
N ASP A 66 -21.62 -16.15 4.75
CA ASP A 66 -21.70 -15.50 6.05
C ASP A 66 -21.84 -13.98 5.84
N ASP A 67 -22.75 -13.37 6.60
CA ASP A 67 -22.91 -11.91 6.73
C ASP A 67 -22.56 -11.54 8.18
N PRO A 68 -21.45 -10.83 8.43
CA PRO A 68 -20.56 -10.19 7.44
C PRO A 68 -19.65 -11.18 6.69
N LEU A 69 -19.26 -10.81 5.47
CA LEU A 69 -18.28 -11.54 4.64
C LEU A 69 -16.99 -11.78 5.43
N GLU A 70 -16.60 -13.04 5.59
CA GLU A 70 -15.37 -13.42 6.29
C GLU A 70 -14.26 -13.78 5.31
N ILE A 71 -13.04 -13.32 5.62
CA ILE A 71 -11.82 -13.70 4.91
C ILE A 71 -11.01 -14.70 5.73
N PHE A 72 -10.55 -15.76 5.07
CA PHE A 72 -9.80 -16.86 5.66
C PHE A 72 -8.49 -17.07 4.92
N VAL A 73 -7.52 -17.68 5.61
CA VAL A 73 -6.24 -18.08 5.03
C VAL A 73 -5.92 -19.55 5.29
N GLN A 74 -5.22 -20.17 4.35
CA GLN A 74 -4.62 -21.49 4.54
C GLN A 74 -3.24 -21.55 3.87
N PRO A 75 -2.23 -22.18 4.49
CA PRO A 75 -1.00 -22.49 3.80
C PRO A 75 -1.28 -23.59 2.79
N VAL A 76 -0.61 -23.54 1.65
CA VAL A 76 -0.60 -24.61 0.67
C VAL A 76 0.83 -24.86 0.22
N GLY A 77 1.27 -26.08 0.45
CA GLY A 77 2.54 -26.59 -0.07
C GLY A 77 2.36 -27.30 -1.42
N GLY A 78 3.36 -27.18 -2.28
CA GLY A 78 3.58 -28.11 -3.39
C GLY A 78 3.39 -27.54 -4.81
N ASP A 79 3.73 -28.40 -5.77
CA ASP A 79 3.54 -28.17 -7.19
C ASP A 79 2.07 -28.44 -7.55
N PHE A 80 1.41 -27.53 -8.28
CA PHE A 80 -0.04 -27.61 -8.59
C PHE A 80 -0.44 -28.94 -9.28
N ARG A 81 0.56 -29.64 -9.82
CA ARG A 81 0.45 -30.94 -10.50
C ARG A 81 0.53 -32.16 -9.56
N LYS A 82 0.97 -32.02 -8.32
CA LYS A 82 1.09 -33.13 -7.35
C LYS A 82 0.24 -32.84 -6.12
N ARG A 83 -0.96 -33.42 -6.08
CA ARG A 83 -1.97 -33.22 -5.01
C ARG A 83 -1.54 -33.71 -3.62
N ASP A 84 -0.43 -34.44 -3.50
CA ASP A 84 -0.09 -35.24 -2.30
C ASP A 84 0.92 -34.58 -1.32
N ARG A 85 1.25 -33.30 -1.45
CA ARG A 85 2.17 -32.60 -0.51
C ARG A 85 1.64 -31.26 -0.02
N ARG A 86 0.40 -31.25 0.48
CA ARG A 86 -0.20 -30.05 1.05
C ARG A 86 0.35 -29.83 2.45
N VAL A 87 1.08 -28.73 2.65
CA VAL A 87 1.25 -28.14 3.98
C VAL A 87 -0.10 -27.59 4.42
N SER A 88 -0.50 -27.87 5.65
CA SER A 88 -1.71 -27.36 6.31
C SER A 88 -1.37 -26.62 7.60
N TRP A 89 -2.32 -25.88 8.17
CA TRP A 89 -2.13 -25.29 9.50
C TRP A 89 -1.87 -26.34 10.58
N ALA A 90 -2.42 -27.55 10.45
CA ALA A 90 -2.14 -28.64 11.38
C ALA A 90 -0.67 -29.08 11.33
N ASP A 91 -0.05 -29.08 10.13
CA ASP A 91 1.37 -29.40 9.98
C ASP A 91 2.26 -28.31 10.58
N VAL A 92 1.87 -27.04 10.41
CA VAL A 92 2.56 -25.89 11.02
C VAL A 92 2.45 -25.96 12.54
N ALA A 93 1.26 -26.25 13.07
CA ALA A 93 1.02 -26.37 14.51
C ALA A 93 1.77 -27.53 15.17
N ALA A 94 1.91 -28.66 14.46
CA ALA A 94 2.60 -29.84 14.96
C ALA A 94 4.12 -29.81 14.73
N ASP A 95 4.65 -28.76 14.09
CA ASP A 95 6.04 -28.69 13.61
C ASP A 95 6.42 -29.91 12.74
N THR A 96 5.47 -30.37 11.92
CA THR A 96 5.64 -31.50 11.00
C THR A 96 5.76 -31.07 9.54
N VAL A 97 5.99 -29.77 9.30
CA VAL A 97 6.20 -29.25 7.94
C VAL A 97 7.47 -29.90 7.36
N PRO A 98 7.40 -30.47 6.14
CA PRO A 98 8.55 -31.10 5.51
C PRO A 98 9.79 -30.18 5.43
N SER A 99 10.98 -30.75 5.69
CA SER A 99 12.24 -29.99 5.76
C SER A 99 12.74 -29.44 4.41
N ASP A 100 12.04 -29.72 3.31
CA ASP A 100 12.32 -29.16 1.98
C ASP A 100 11.78 -27.73 1.80
N TYR A 101 10.91 -27.26 2.71
CA TYR A 101 10.46 -25.87 2.75
C TYR A 101 11.48 -24.96 3.46
N SER A 102 11.47 -23.67 3.12
CA SER A 102 12.34 -22.67 3.75
C SER A 102 12.04 -22.54 5.25
N PRO A 103 13.04 -22.66 6.16
CA PRO A 103 12.83 -22.45 7.58
C PRO A 103 12.26 -21.06 7.92
N ALA A 104 12.66 -20.03 7.17
CA ALA A 104 12.13 -18.67 7.34
C ALA A 104 10.62 -18.61 7.00
N ALA A 105 10.20 -19.29 5.93
CA ALA A 105 8.80 -19.35 5.51
C ALA A 105 7.94 -20.10 6.54
N VAL A 106 8.44 -21.22 7.08
CA VAL A 106 7.75 -21.95 8.14
C VAL A 106 7.64 -21.10 9.41
N ALA A 107 8.73 -20.44 9.82
CA ALA A 107 8.72 -19.55 10.99
C ALA A 107 7.73 -18.38 10.83
N ALA A 108 7.67 -17.76 9.65
CA ALA A 108 6.72 -16.69 9.35
C ALA A 108 5.26 -17.18 9.41
N LEU A 109 4.96 -18.37 8.88
CA LEU A 109 3.63 -18.98 9.00
C LEU A 109 3.28 -19.32 10.46
N THR A 110 4.23 -19.83 11.24
CA THR A 110 4.02 -20.09 12.67
C THR A 110 3.71 -18.80 13.43
N ALA A 111 4.42 -17.72 13.14
CA ALA A 111 4.15 -16.40 13.71
C ALA A 111 2.76 -15.88 13.30
N LEU A 112 2.39 -16.01 12.03
CA LEU A 112 1.05 -15.64 11.54
C LEU A 112 -0.05 -16.46 12.24
N MET A 113 0.13 -17.78 12.39
CA MET A 113 -0.83 -18.62 13.10
C MET A 113 -1.02 -18.16 14.55
N ALA A 114 0.06 -17.80 15.24
CA ALA A 114 -0.02 -17.28 16.62
C ALA A 114 -0.82 -15.98 16.70
N VAL A 115 -0.68 -15.09 15.72
CA VAL A 115 -1.45 -13.84 15.62
C VAL A 115 -2.94 -14.09 15.33
N LEU A 116 -3.25 -15.14 14.56
CA LEU A 116 -4.62 -15.52 14.19
C LEU A 116 -5.34 -16.39 15.24
N GLY A 117 -4.82 -16.47 16.47
CA GLY A 117 -5.45 -17.20 17.58
C GLY A 117 -4.91 -18.60 17.83
N GLY A 118 -3.86 -19.02 17.11
CA GLY A 118 -3.17 -20.29 17.32
C GLY A 118 -3.92 -21.51 16.78
N PRO A 119 -3.48 -22.73 17.16
CA PRO A 119 -4.04 -23.98 16.64
C PRO A 119 -5.54 -24.17 16.93
N ASP A 120 -6.04 -23.60 18.02
CA ASP A 120 -7.45 -23.72 18.43
C ASP A 120 -8.40 -22.91 17.55
N ALA A 121 -7.88 -21.91 16.82
CA ALA A 121 -8.65 -21.11 15.88
C ALA A 121 -8.84 -21.79 14.50
N ILE A 122 -8.17 -22.93 14.25
CA ILE A 122 -8.23 -23.65 12.98
C ILE A 122 -9.65 -24.23 12.79
N ARG A 123 -10.35 -23.79 11.75
CA ARG A 123 -11.67 -24.31 11.37
C ARG A 123 -11.56 -25.77 10.91
N ARG A 124 -12.69 -26.49 10.91
CA ARG A 124 -12.75 -27.90 10.47
C ARG A 124 -12.28 -28.12 9.03
N ASP A 125 -12.33 -27.10 8.19
CA ASP A 125 -11.85 -27.14 6.81
C ASP A 125 -10.36 -26.80 6.67
N GLY A 126 -9.67 -26.56 7.78
CA GLY A 126 -8.23 -26.27 7.81
C GLY A 126 -7.88 -24.81 7.52
N THR A 127 -8.84 -23.90 7.64
CA THR A 127 -8.64 -22.45 7.42
C THR A 127 -8.56 -21.68 8.74
N LEU A 128 -7.91 -20.52 8.72
CA LEU A 128 -7.91 -19.56 9.84
C LEU A 128 -8.65 -18.28 9.44
N PRO A 129 -9.60 -17.80 10.25
CA PRO A 129 -10.28 -16.53 10.00
C PRO A 129 -9.35 -15.33 10.25
N LEU A 130 -9.53 -14.27 9.49
CA LEU A 130 -8.84 -12.99 9.71
C LEU A 130 -9.72 -11.97 10.45
N HIS A 131 -11.04 -12.18 10.53
CA HIS A 131 -11.99 -11.13 10.94
C HIS A 131 -11.72 -10.52 12.33
N ASP A 132 -11.17 -11.30 13.27
CA ASP A 132 -10.82 -10.87 14.63
C ASP A 132 -9.34 -10.51 14.81
N ALA A 133 -8.56 -10.51 13.73
CA ALA A 133 -7.12 -10.30 13.83
C ALA A 133 -6.81 -8.87 14.32
N GLY A 134 -5.96 -8.80 15.35
CA GLY A 134 -5.54 -7.54 15.94
C GLY A 134 -4.47 -6.80 15.13
N PRO A 135 -3.93 -5.69 15.66
CA PRO A 135 -2.90 -4.87 14.99
C PRO A 135 -1.64 -5.64 14.55
N ALA A 136 -1.33 -6.76 15.22
CA ALA A 136 -0.20 -7.64 14.88
C ALA A 136 -0.38 -8.41 13.56
N LEU A 137 -1.56 -8.39 12.94
CA LEU A 137 -1.82 -9.05 11.66
C LEU A 137 -0.88 -8.56 10.57
N TRP A 138 -0.77 -7.24 10.42
CA TRP A 138 -0.05 -6.67 9.28
C TRP A 138 1.45 -6.93 9.33
N PRO A 139 2.15 -6.72 10.47
CA PRO A 139 3.54 -7.15 10.60
C PRO A 139 3.75 -8.64 10.32
N ALA A 140 2.80 -9.50 10.69
CA ALA A 140 2.90 -10.93 10.40
C ALA A 140 2.72 -11.25 8.90
N LEU A 141 1.82 -10.54 8.21
CA LEU A 141 1.66 -10.66 6.76
C LEU A 141 2.89 -10.13 6.00
N ASP A 142 3.48 -9.02 6.45
CA ASP A 142 4.73 -8.48 5.92
C ASP A 142 5.87 -9.52 6.06
N ALA A 143 6.02 -10.13 7.24
CA ALA A 143 7.02 -11.17 7.47
C ALA A 143 6.80 -12.43 6.61
N VAL A 144 5.56 -12.77 6.28
CA VAL A 144 5.21 -13.87 5.37
C VAL A 144 5.65 -13.55 3.93
N ASP A 145 5.40 -12.33 3.46
CA ASP A 145 5.85 -11.87 2.14
C ASP A 145 7.38 -11.82 2.06
N GLU A 146 8.04 -11.23 3.07
CA GLU A 146 9.51 -11.18 3.18
C GLU A 146 10.16 -12.57 3.24
N ALA A 147 9.50 -13.55 3.85
CA ALA A 147 9.96 -14.93 3.90
C ALA A 147 9.77 -15.70 2.57
N GLY A 148 9.21 -15.05 1.55
CA GLY A 148 8.99 -15.60 0.21
C GLY A 148 7.77 -16.52 0.11
N VAL A 149 6.83 -16.44 1.04
CA VAL A 149 5.56 -17.18 0.95
C VAL A 149 4.64 -16.45 -0.02
N ARG A 150 4.24 -17.12 -1.10
CA ARG A 150 3.42 -16.47 -2.14
C ARG A 150 1.98 -16.31 -1.68
N VAL A 151 1.46 -15.10 -1.71
CA VAL A 151 0.06 -14.78 -1.47
C VAL A 151 -0.79 -15.09 -2.71
N TRP A 152 -1.92 -15.77 -2.55
CA TRP A 152 -2.71 -16.28 -3.67
C TRP A 152 -4.22 -16.29 -3.39
N SER A 153 -5.06 -16.14 -4.42
CA SER A 153 -6.52 -16.29 -4.32
C SER A 153 -6.93 -17.75 -4.48
N GLY A 154 -7.57 -18.35 -3.48
CA GLY A 154 -7.96 -19.75 -3.53
C GLY A 154 -8.76 -20.10 -4.80
N ALA A 155 -8.52 -21.28 -5.39
CA ALA A 155 -9.09 -21.67 -6.70
C ALA A 155 -10.62 -21.71 -6.80
N ARG A 156 -11.34 -21.51 -5.68
CA ARG A 156 -12.80 -21.45 -5.59
C ARG A 156 -13.35 -20.02 -5.52
N GLN A 157 -12.50 -19.02 -5.60
CA GLN A 157 -12.84 -17.61 -5.48
C GLN A 157 -13.04 -16.96 -6.86
N SER A 158 -13.81 -15.87 -6.89
CA SER A 158 -13.99 -15.02 -8.08
C SER A 158 -12.78 -14.13 -8.38
N PHE A 159 -11.85 -14.00 -7.43
CA PHE A 159 -10.65 -13.17 -7.58
C PHE A 159 -9.53 -13.97 -8.27
N GLY A 160 -8.92 -13.38 -9.30
CA GLY A 160 -7.76 -13.91 -10.00
C GLY A 160 -6.44 -13.75 -9.24
N PHE A 161 -6.35 -12.82 -8.28
CA PHE A 161 -5.16 -12.62 -7.45
C PHE A 161 -5.48 -11.96 -6.10
N VAL A 162 -4.48 -11.94 -5.21
CA VAL A 162 -4.52 -11.24 -3.92
C VAL A 162 -3.36 -10.27 -3.88
N SER A 163 -3.58 -9.04 -3.41
CA SER A 163 -2.54 -8.04 -3.26
C SER A 163 -2.60 -7.40 -1.86
N LEU A 164 -1.47 -7.42 -1.17
CA LEU A 164 -1.26 -6.66 0.05
C LEU A 164 -0.86 -5.24 -0.35
N VAL A 165 -1.76 -4.28 -0.19
CA VAL A 165 -1.54 -2.87 -0.54
C VAL A 165 -1.45 -2.03 0.73
N ARG A 166 -0.65 -0.96 0.70
CA ARG A 166 -0.48 -0.06 1.84
C ARG A 166 -1.22 1.26 1.61
N GLY A 167 -1.53 1.93 2.72
CA GLY A 167 -2.05 3.30 2.69
C GLY A 167 -3.57 3.36 2.63
N ALA A 168 -4.28 2.40 3.22
CA ALA A 168 -5.72 2.58 3.43
C ALA A 168 -5.96 3.60 4.54
N THR A 169 -6.83 4.58 4.26
CA THR A 169 -7.19 5.66 5.18
C THR A 169 -8.69 5.79 5.26
N ILE A 170 -9.22 6.08 6.45
CA ILE A 170 -10.64 6.39 6.61
C ILE A 170 -10.86 7.87 6.35
N VAL A 171 -11.84 8.15 5.51
CA VAL A 171 -12.20 9.50 5.09
C VAL A 171 -13.67 9.75 5.38
N HIS A 172 -13.96 10.91 5.97
CA HIS A 172 -15.32 11.33 6.30
C HIS A 172 -15.77 12.37 5.30
N THR A 173 -16.94 12.16 4.69
CA THR A 173 -17.56 13.16 3.82
C THR A 173 -18.75 13.77 4.53
N VAL A 174 -18.89 15.09 4.44
CA VAL A 174 -20.01 15.84 5.00
C VAL A 174 -20.75 16.53 3.87
N GLU A 175 -22.01 16.14 3.67
CA GLU A 175 -22.91 16.71 2.67
C GLU A 175 -23.96 17.58 3.37
N ASN A 176 -24.16 18.80 2.88
CA ASN A 176 -25.18 19.70 3.42
C ASN A 176 -26.52 19.43 2.72
N ILE A 177 -27.57 19.17 3.51
CA ILE A 177 -28.93 18.87 3.01
C ILE A 177 -29.91 20.02 3.27
N GLY A 178 -29.39 21.24 3.47
CA GLY A 178 -30.18 22.45 3.71
C GLY A 178 -30.64 22.58 5.16
N ASP A 179 -31.89 22.99 5.34
CA ASP A 179 -32.49 23.23 6.68
C ASP A 179 -32.60 21.97 7.54
N ASP A 180 -32.46 20.78 6.95
CA ASP A 180 -32.51 19.50 7.65
C ASP A 180 -31.18 19.13 8.34
N GLY A 181 -30.07 19.80 7.95
CA GLY A 181 -28.76 19.64 8.57
C GLY A 181 -27.70 19.08 7.62
N VAL A 182 -26.90 18.11 8.09
CA VAL A 182 -25.82 17.50 7.31
C VAL A 182 -25.85 15.97 7.36
N LEU A 183 -25.44 15.33 6.28
CA LEU A 183 -25.19 13.90 6.20
C LEU A 183 -23.69 13.65 6.32
N VAL A 184 -23.30 12.77 7.24
CA VAL A 184 -21.90 12.34 7.42
C VAL A 184 -21.78 10.90 6.95
N SER A 185 -20.90 10.65 5.99
CA SER A 185 -20.55 9.29 5.55
C SER A 185 -19.07 9.01 5.84
N ALA A 186 -18.73 7.74 5.93
CA ALA A 186 -17.36 7.28 6.04
C ALA A 186 -17.05 6.35 4.87
N ALA A 187 -15.89 6.53 4.26
CA ALA A 187 -15.38 5.71 3.18
C ALA A 187 -13.91 5.38 3.42
N VAL A 188 -13.43 4.33 2.77
CA VAL A 188 -12.00 4.01 2.76
C VAL A 188 -11.40 4.48 1.45
N GLN A 189 -10.23 5.09 1.55
CA GLN A 189 -9.39 5.44 0.41
C GLN A 189 -8.10 4.64 0.47
N LEU A 190 -7.57 4.25 -0.69
CA LEU A 190 -6.25 3.66 -0.83
C LEU A 190 -5.31 4.71 -1.41
N SER A 191 -4.29 5.10 -0.66
CA SER A 191 -3.29 6.09 -1.08
C SER A 191 -3.91 7.40 -1.58
N GLY A 192 -4.95 7.88 -0.90
CA GLY A 192 -5.71 9.09 -1.26
C GLY A 192 -6.83 8.88 -2.30
N ARG A 193 -6.99 7.67 -2.86
CA ARG A 193 -7.97 7.38 -3.91
C ARG A 193 -9.15 6.56 -3.40
N ALA A 194 -10.36 6.92 -3.82
CA ALA A 194 -11.56 6.16 -3.46
C ALA A 194 -11.49 4.70 -3.96
N THR A 195 -11.89 3.77 -3.11
CA THR A 195 -12.07 2.36 -3.51
C THR A 195 -13.30 2.23 -4.42
N GLY A 196 -13.21 1.42 -5.48
CA GLY A 196 -14.32 1.25 -6.43
C GLY A 196 -15.35 0.18 -6.02
N GLY A 197 -15.04 -0.63 -5.00
CA GLY A 197 -15.90 -1.71 -4.51
C GLY A 197 -16.29 -1.60 -3.03
N PRO A 198 -17.20 -2.46 -2.56
CA PRO A 198 -17.61 -2.53 -1.16
C PRO A 198 -16.41 -2.93 -0.28
N VAL A 199 -16.22 -2.19 0.80
CA VAL A 199 -15.12 -2.39 1.75
C VAL A 199 -15.61 -3.18 2.96
N ARG A 200 -14.75 -4.04 3.49
CA ARG A 200 -14.98 -4.82 4.71
C ARG A 200 -13.83 -4.62 5.68
N ILE A 201 -14.15 -4.60 6.96
CA ILE A 201 -13.18 -4.32 8.03
C ILE A 201 -12.68 -5.64 8.63
N ILE A 202 -11.37 -5.77 8.77
CA ILE A 202 -10.67 -6.85 9.45
C ILE A 202 -10.23 -6.33 10.82
N GLY A 203 -10.80 -6.90 11.88
CA GLY A 203 -10.53 -6.48 13.25
C GLY A 203 -10.75 -4.99 13.46
N SER A 204 -9.74 -4.32 14.01
CA SER A 204 -9.74 -2.87 14.28
C SER A 204 -8.78 -2.08 13.40
N GLY A 205 -7.98 -2.72 12.54
CA GLY A 205 -6.82 -2.08 11.93
C GLY A 205 -6.54 -2.43 10.47
N ALA A 206 -7.41 -3.20 9.81
CA ALA A 206 -7.24 -3.55 8.42
C ALA A 206 -8.57 -3.61 7.67
N VAL A 207 -8.48 -3.62 6.35
CA VAL A 207 -9.60 -3.70 5.43
C VAL A 207 -9.32 -4.69 4.32
N PHE A 208 -10.38 -5.21 3.72
CA PHE A 208 -10.31 -5.85 2.42
C PHE A 208 -11.43 -5.39 1.50
N PHE A 209 -11.17 -5.45 0.20
CA PHE A 209 -12.14 -5.16 -0.84
C PHE A 209 -11.77 -5.88 -2.12
N GLY A 210 -12.79 -6.15 -2.94
CA GLY A 210 -12.63 -6.81 -4.23
C GLY A 210 -12.83 -5.82 -5.38
N GLU A 211 -11.86 -5.74 -6.30
CA GLU A 211 -11.96 -4.84 -7.47
C GLU A 211 -11.12 -5.36 -8.63
N ASN A 212 -11.55 -5.17 -9.89
CA ASN A 212 -10.77 -5.53 -11.08
C ASN A 212 -10.20 -6.97 -11.04
N GLU A 213 -11.01 -7.94 -10.60
CA GLU A 213 -10.63 -9.35 -10.37
C GLU A 213 -9.59 -9.59 -9.26
N GLY A 214 -9.15 -8.57 -8.53
CA GLY A 214 -8.23 -8.68 -7.41
C GLY A 214 -8.93 -8.62 -6.05
N LEU A 215 -8.38 -9.35 -5.07
CA LEU A 215 -8.68 -9.17 -3.65
C LEU A 215 -7.55 -8.34 -3.03
N TYR A 216 -7.88 -7.14 -2.54
CA TYR A 216 -6.92 -6.25 -1.92
C TYR A 216 -7.10 -6.26 -0.42
N LEU A 217 -6.01 -6.40 0.31
CA LEU A 217 -5.96 -6.23 1.76
C LEU A 217 -5.09 -5.04 2.05
N SER A 218 -5.51 -4.21 2.99
CA SER A 218 -4.72 -3.06 3.41
C SER A 218 -4.83 -2.79 4.89
N ARG A 219 -3.72 -2.35 5.48
CA ARG A 219 -3.70 -1.82 6.83
C ARG A 219 -4.26 -0.38 6.84
N LEU A 220 -5.08 -0.10 7.85
CA LEU A 220 -5.55 1.24 8.14
C LEU A 220 -4.45 2.08 8.82
N ASP A 221 -4.39 3.36 8.46
CA ASP A 221 -3.51 4.36 9.07
C ASP A 221 -3.76 4.58 10.57
N ARG A 222 -4.96 4.26 11.04
CA ARG A 222 -5.34 4.28 12.45
C ARG A 222 -6.38 3.20 12.76
N GLY A 223 -6.63 3.02 14.06
CA GLY A 223 -7.77 2.22 14.51
C GLY A 223 -9.10 2.78 14.00
N ILE A 224 -10.00 1.87 13.66
CA ILE A 224 -11.38 2.19 13.28
C ILE A 224 -12.31 2.17 14.50
N THR A 225 -13.20 3.15 14.58
CA THR A 225 -14.25 3.20 15.61
C THR A 225 -15.45 2.32 15.22
N PRO A 226 -16.25 1.85 16.20
CA PRO A 226 -17.46 1.07 15.90
C PRO A 226 -18.45 1.81 14.98
N LEU A 227 -18.55 3.13 15.10
CA LEU A 227 -19.42 3.95 14.26
C LEU A 227 -18.91 4.01 12.82
N GLU A 228 -17.61 4.27 12.62
CA GLU A 228 -17.00 4.27 11.29
C GLU A 228 -17.15 2.90 10.60
N LYS A 229 -16.90 1.82 11.35
CA LYS A 229 -17.12 0.46 10.87
C LYS A 229 -18.56 0.27 10.39
N ALA A 230 -19.54 0.68 11.21
CA ALA A 230 -20.95 0.57 10.86
C ALA A 230 -21.31 1.41 9.62
N LEU A 231 -20.81 2.64 9.49
CA LEU A 231 -21.06 3.50 8.33
C LEU A 231 -20.47 2.91 7.04
N ILE A 232 -19.22 2.42 7.10
CA ILE A 232 -18.52 1.82 5.95
C ILE A 232 -19.20 0.52 5.52
N GLU A 233 -19.47 -0.40 6.45
CA GLU A 233 -20.00 -1.72 6.10
C GLU A 233 -21.46 -1.70 5.66
N SER A 234 -22.25 -0.75 6.16
CA SER A 234 -23.66 -0.60 5.79
C SER A 234 -23.89 0.34 4.60
N GLU A 235 -22.85 1.05 4.14
CA GLU A 235 -22.93 2.08 3.11
C GLU A 235 -23.99 3.15 3.45
N ARG A 236 -24.14 3.47 4.74
CA ARG A 236 -25.13 4.44 5.24
C ARG A 236 -24.47 5.75 5.64
N CYS A 237 -25.29 6.80 5.63
CA CYS A 237 -24.93 8.12 6.16
C CYS A 237 -25.56 8.31 7.55
N LEU A 238 -24.83 8.99 8.42
CA LEU A 238 -25.34 9.52 9.68
C LEU A 238 -26.00 10.89 9.41
N HIS A 239 -27.26 11.03 9.80
CA HIS A 239 -27.95 12.32 9.76
C HIS A 239 -27.66 13.13 11.02
N VAL A 240 -27.14 14.34 10.86
CA VAL A 240 -26.88 15.29 11.93
C VAL A 240 -27.80 16.50 11.75
N PRO A 241 -28.68 16.78 12.73
CA PRO A 241 -29.60 17.91 12.66
C PRO A 241 -28.89 19.28 12.53
N ALA A 242 -29.57 20.25 11.92
CA ALA A 242 -29.01 21.58 11.61
C ALA A 242 -28.49 22.36 12.82
N ASP A 243 -29.10 22.21 14.00
CA ASP A 243 -28.64 22.84 15.25
C ASP A 243 -27.27 22.31 15.72
N GLN A 244 -26.82 21.16 15.20
CA GLN A 244 -25.55 20.53 15.54
C GLN A 244 -24.55 20.48 14.37
N ALA A 245 -24.98 20.83 13.15
CA ALA A 245 -24.16 20.79 11.94
C ALA A 245 -22.83 21.54 12.10
N HIS A 246 -22.86 22.76 12.66
CA HIS A 246 -21.68 23.60 12.89
C HIS A 246 -20.63 22.97 13.84
N THR A 247 -21.05 22.04 14.71
CA THR A 247 -20.15 21.32 15.63
C THR A 247 -19.41 20.21 14.90
N VAL A 248 -20.08 19.55 13.95
CA VAL A 248 -19.50 18.47 13.13
C VAL A 248 -18.40 18.99 12.20
N GLU A 249 -18.56 20.18 11.63
CA GLU A 249 -17.52 20.78 10.79
C GLU A 249 -16.26 21.14 11.57
N ARG A 250 -16.41 21.50 12.85
CA ARG A 250 -15.29 21.87 13.73
C ARG A 250 -14.58 20.64 14.32
N ASP A 251 -15.35 19.61 14.66
CA ASP A 251 -14.87 18.52 15.51
C ASP A 251 -14.54 17.23 14.72
N LEU A 252 -14.93 17.10 13.45
CA LEU A 252 -14.42 16.02 12.60
C LEU A 252 -12.92 16.24 12.33
N PRO A 253 -12.06 15.23 12.60
CA PRO A 253 -10.65 15.32 12.25
C PRO A 253 -10.55 15.62 10.77
N SER A 254 -9.85 16.70 10.45
CA SER A 254 -9.80 17.38 9.16
C SER A 254 -9.25 16.51 8.03
N HIS A 255 -10.04 15.55 7.56
CA HIS A 255 -9.70 14.67 6.45
C HIS A 255 -10.96 14.43 5.60
N ALA A 256 -10.99 15.22 4.51
CA ALA A 256 -11.95 15.34 3.41
C ALA A 256 -13.36 15.88 3.70
N PHE A 257 -13.41 17.13 4.15
CA PHE A 257 -14.60 17.95 3.96
C PHE A 257 -14.85 18.18 2.44
N ARG A 258 -15.51 17.24 1.74
CA ARG A 258 -16.07 17.49 0.40
C ARG A 258 -17.42 18.18 0.56
N ARG A 259 -17.39 19.48 0.84
CA ARG A 259 -18.58 20.31 0.74
C ARG A 259 -18.95 20.40 -0.75
N GLY A 260 -20.12 19.89 -1.14
CA GLY A 260 -20.80 20.41 -2.32
C GLY A 260 -21.13 21.86 -2.01
N LEU A 261 -20.33 22.80 -2.52
CA LEU A 261 -20.54 24.23 -2.25
C LEU A 261 -21.44 24.80 -3.35
N ASP A 262 -22.59 25.33 -2.95
CA ASP A 262 -23.33 26.25 -3.79
C ASP A 262 -22.57 27.58 -3.85
N VAL A 263 -22.00 27.89 -5.03
CA VAL A 263 -21.08 29.02 -5.27
C VAL A 263 -21.81 30.35 -5.42
N GLY A 264 -23.10 30.41 -5.07
CA GLY A 264 -23.96 31.57 -5.29
C GLY A 264 -23.45 32.88 -4.65
N GLU A 265 -22.60 32.81 -3.61
CA GLU A 265 -22.15 34.02 -2.87
C GLU A 265 -20.63 34.26 -2.83
N TYR A 266 -19.79 33.30 -3.23
CA TYR A 266 -18.33 33.44 -3.17
C TYR A 266 -17.77 33.24 -4.58
N GLY A 267 -17.62 34.34 -5.33
CA GLY A 267 -17.13 34.32 -6.71
C GLY A 267 -15.77 33.59 -6.89
N PRO A 268 -15.39 33.25 -8.14
CA PRO A 268 -14.19 32.47 -8.42
C PRO A 268 -12.95 33.13 -7.78
N ILE A 269 -12.13 32.33 -7.08
CA ILE A 269 -10.92 32.76 -6.38
C ILE A 269 -9.82 33.03 -7.42
N GLY A 270 -9.99 34.08 -8.23
CA GLY A 270 -9.16 34.36 -9.41
C GLY A 270 -7.78 34.97 -9.13
N GLU A 271 -7.41 35.24 -7.87
CA GLU A 271 -6.18 35.97 -7.54
C GLU A 271 -5.25 35.28 -6.54
N ARG A 272 -5.55 34.06 -6.08
CA ARG A 272 -4.80 33.45 -4.97
C ARG A 272 -4.03 32.23 -5.41
N SER A 273 -2.70 32.36 -5.40
CA SER A 273 -1.80 31.26 -5.75
C SER A 273 -1.90 30.12 -4.71
N PRO A 274 -2.01 28.86 -5.14
CA PRO A 274 -1.95 27.72 -4.24
C PRO A 274 -0.56 27.62 -3.60
N ALA A 275 -0.52 27.06 -2.39
CA ALA A 275 0.70 26.63 -1.71
C ALA A 275 0.68 25.11 -1.51
N ALA A 276 1.84 24.47 -1.58
CA ALA A 276 1.97 23.05 -1.26
C ALA A 276 2.10 22.86 0.25
N VAL A 277 1.41 21.87 0.78
CA VAL A 277 1.48 21.49 2.20
C VAL A 277 1.89 20.02 2.30
N LEU A 278 2.94 19.74 3.06
CA LEU A 278 3.31 18.39 3.48
C LEU A 278 2.81 18.16 4.90
N GLY A 279 1.75 17.36 5.02
CA GLY A 279 1.22 16.88 6.30
C GLY A 279 1.96 15.61 6.75
N VAL A 280 2.30 15.54 8.04
CA VAL A 280 2.87 14.38 8.71
C VAL A 280 2.00 14.05 9.92
N ASP A 281 1.14 13.05 9.78
CA ASP A 281 0.21 12.62 10.83
C ASP A 281 0.83 11.43 11.59
N VAL A 282 1.40 11.69 12.77
CA VAL A 282 2.17 10.73 13.58
C VAL A 282 1.24 9.85 14.43
N ASN A 283 1.54 8.55 14.48
CA ASN A 283 0.85 7.56 15.29
C ASN A 283 1.84 6.60 15.98
N ASP A 284 1.34 5.65 16.78
CA ASP A 284 2.17 4.72 17.57
C ASP A 284 3.10 3.84 16.71
N ASP A 285 2.78 3.62 15.43
CA ASP A 285 3.51 2.72 14.54
C ASP A 285 4.37 3.45 13.49
N GLY A 286 4.29 4.78 13.43
CA GLY A 286 4.99 5.60 12.46
C GLY A 286 4.23 6.88 12.13
N ALA A 287 4.01 7.14 10.84
CA ALA A 287 3.23 8.29 10.41
C ALA A 287 2.57 8.07 9.06
N LEU A 288 1.64 8.94 8.71
CA LEU A 288 1.09 9.07 7.38
C LEU A 288 1.52 10.41 6.78
N LEU A 289 2.18 10.35 5.63
CA LEU A 289 2.55 11.52 4.85
C LEU A 289 1.48 11.83 3.82
N ARG A 290 1.08 13.11 3.75
CA ARG A 290 0.06 13.59 2.80
C ARG A 290 0.49 14.89 2.15
N TRP A 291 0.38 14.96 0.83
CA TRP A 291 0.57 16.21 0.09
C TRP A 291 -0.78 16.87 -0.15
N ARG A 292 -0.90 18.15 0.16
CA ARG A 292 -2.14 18.92 -0.06
C ARG A 292 -1.87 20.26 -0.73
N LEU A 293 -2.94 20.83 -1.28
CA LEU A 293 -2.99 22.19 -1.80
C LEU A 293 -3.68 23.09 -0.79
N ARG A 294 -3.01 24.16 -0.37
CA ARG A 294 -3.62 25.20 0.45
C ARG A 294 -4.03 26.37 -0.41
N TYR A 295 -5.31 26.71 -0.33
CA TYR A 295 -5.87 27.98 -0.79
C TYR A 295 -6.23 28.83 0.43
N ARG A 296 -5.73 30.06 0.50
CA ARG A 296 -6.06 30.96 1.62
C ARG A 296 -7.00 32.05 1.15
N ASP A 297 -8.08 32.23 1.90
CA ASP A 297 -9.08 33.28 2.05
C ASP A 297 -8.71 34.63 2.69
N VAL A 298 -9.54 35.69 2.63
CA VAL A 298 -9.40 36.79 3.62
C VAL A 298 -9.87 36.26 4.98
N HIS A 299 -10.82 35.33 4.96
CA HIS A 299 -11.53 34.84 6.12
C HIS A 299 -11.30 33.34 6.37
N SER A 300 -10.86 32.58 5.36
CA SER A 300 -10.77 31.12 5.45
C SER A 300 -9.42 30.55 5.00
N THR A 301 -9.14 29.30 5.33
CA THR A 301 -8.04 28.53 4.75
C THR A 301 -8.58 27.16 4.37
N TRP A 302 -8.30 26.74 3.15
CA TRP A 302 -8.81 25.52 2.55
C TRP A 302 -7.64 24.60 2.23
N LEU A 303 -7.74 23.33 2.64
CA LEU A 303 -6.79 22.28 2.30
C LEU A 303 -7.50 21.29 1.37
N LEU A 304 -6.97 21.13 0.16
CA LEU A 304 -7.54 20.30 -0.90
C LEU A 304 -6.58 19.16 -1.25
N GLU A 305 -7.14 17.99 -1.56
CA GLU A 305 -6.35 16.85 -2.05
C GLU A 305 -5.88 17.10 -3.50
N PRO A 306 -4.65 16.69 -3.87
CA PRO A 306 -4.08 16.96 -5.19
C PRO A 306 -4.95 16.45 -6.34
N ASP A 307 -5.58 15.29 -6.16
CA ASP A 307 -6.36 14.57 -7.17
C ASP A 307 -7.88 14.75 -7.04
N ALA A 308 -8.35 15.53 -6.05
CA ALA A 308 -9.78 15.79 -5.88
C ALA A 308 -10.37 16.34 -7.19
N THR A 309 -11.33 15.63 -7.78
CA THR A 309 -11.99 16.06 -9.02
C THR A 309 -12.43 17.50 -8.90
N ALA A 310 -12.04 18.32 -9.88
CA ALA A 310 -12.50 19.70 -9.99
C ALA A 310 -14.03 19.67 -10.12
N ASP A 311 -14.72 19.83 -9.00
CA ASP A 311 -16.14 20.12 -9.03
C ASP A 311 -16.31 21.43 -9.83
N PRO A 312 -17.20 21.50 -10.84
CA PRO A 312 -17.40 22.68 -11.70
C PRO A 312 -17.71 24.00 -10.97
N SER A 313 -17.82 23.97 -9.64
CA SER A 313 -17.95 25.09 -8.71
C SER A 313 -16.65 25.90 -8.44
N THR A 314 -15.57 25.65 -9.20
CA THR A 314 -14.39 26.52 -9.49
C THR A 314 -13.74 27.34 -8.34
N MET A 315 -13.20 26.64 -7.33
CA MET A 315 -12.14 27.18 -6.44
C MET A 315 -10.70 26.90 -6.89
N ARG A 316 -10.49 25.96 -7.83
CA ARG A 316 -9.15 25.50 -8.26
C ARG A 316 -8.70 26.20 -9.54
N ASP A 317 -7.46 26.68 -9.54
CA ASP A 317 -6.78 27.18 -10.74
C ASP A 317 -5.77 26.13 -11.21
N ALA A 318 -6.19 25.30 -12.16
CA ALA A 318 -5.38 24.20 -12.68
C ALA A 318 -4.01 24.65 -13.21
N LYS A 319 -3.93 25.85 -13.81
CA LYS A 319 -2.66 26.37 -14.34
C LYS A 319 -1.73 26.81 -13.20
N ALA A 320 -2.27 27.44 -12.17
CA ALA A 320 -1.50 27.82 -11.00
C ALA A 320 -1.04 26.59 -10.19
N GLU A 321 -1.87 25.54 -10.10
CA GLU A 321 -1.52 24.27 -9.48
C GLU A 321 -0.43 23.54 -10.27
N GLU A 322 -0.54 23.45 -11.61
CA GLU A 322 0.49 22.85 -12.45
C GLU A 322 1.84 23.59 -12.26
N ALA A 323 1.82 24.93 -12.26
CA ALA A 323 3.02 25.73 -12.02
C ALA A 323 3.59 25.54 -10.60
N LEU A 324 2.73 25.39 -9.58
CA LEU A 324 3.14 25.04 -8.22
C LEU A 324 3.83 23.69 -8.20
N TRP A 325 3.21 22.65 -8.77
CA TRP A 325 3.76 21.29 -8.77
C TRP A 325 5.09 21.17 -9.49
N ILE A 326 5.28 21.91 -10.58
CA ILE A 326 6.59 22.01 -11.25
C ILE A 326 7.64 22.62 -10.31
N ARG A 327 7.28 23.67 -9.57
CA ARG A 327 8.19 24.36 -8.65
C ARG A 327 8.56 23.49 -7.44
N VAL A 328 7.60 22.82 -6.82
CA VAL A 328 7.82 21.97 -5.63
C VAL A 328 8.32 20.57 -5.96
N ARG A 329 8.41 20.21 -7.25
CA ARG A 329 8.86 18.90 -7.71
C ARG A 329 10.17 18.41 -7.07
N PRO A 330 11.22 19.22 -6.88
CA PRO A 330 12.43 18.77 -6.21
C PRO A 330 12.19 18.27 -4.79
N HIS A 331 11.26 18.90 -4.06
CA HIS A 331 10.87 18.48 -2.71
C HIS A 331 10.08 17.18 -2.74
N LEU A 332 9.15 17.04 -3.69
CA LEU A 332 8.42 15.78 -3.93
C LEU A 332 9.39 14.62 -4.20
N GLU A 333 10.40 14.85 -5.05
CA GLU A 333 11.43 13.86 -5.39
C GLU A 333 12.33 13.53 -4.19
N SER A 334 12.67 14.52 -3.35
CA SER A 334 13.47 14.32 -2.14
C SER A 334 12.74 13.44 -1.11
N VAL A 335 11.46 13.73 -0.84
CA VAL A 335 10.61 12.92 0.05
C VAL A 335 10.44 11.51 -0.48
N ALA A 336 9.98 11.35 -1.73
CA ALA A 336 9.83 10.03 -2.36
C ALA A 336 11.15 9.27 -2.48
N GLY A 337 12.28 9.99 -2.54
CA GLY A 337 13.59 9.40 -2.50
C GLY A 337 13.94 8.84 -1.14
N ALA A 338 13.71 9.60 -0.07
CA ALA A 338 14.05 9.15 1.26
C ALA A 338 13.31 7.87 1.66
N LEU A 339 12.09 7.64 1.17
CA LEU A 339 11.17 6.64 1.73
C LEU A 339 11.10 5.33 0.92
N PRO A 340 11.62 4.20 1.44
CA PRO A 340 11.29 2.87 0.91
C PRO A 340 9.79 2.61 0.80
N SER A 341 9.01 3.04 1.79
CA SER A 341 7.55 2.84 1.84
C SER A 341 6.82 3.53 0.69
N TRP A 342 7.35 4.64 0.14
CA TRP A 342 6.78 5.26 -1.07
C TRP A 342 6.83 4.30 -2.26
N GLN A 343 7.94 3.59 -2.46
CA GLN A 343 8.08 2.64 -3.55
C GLN A 343 7.08 1.48 -3.41
N THR A 344 6.93 0.95 -2.19
CA THR A 344 5.96 -0.11 -1.88
C THR A 344 4.53 0.36 -2.14
N THR A 345 4.17 1.57 -1.70
CA THR A 345 2.86 2.16 -1.94
C THR A 345 2.56 2.34 -3.44
N VAL A 346 3.50 2.90 -4.21
CA VAL A 346 3.33 3.08 -5.66
C VAL A 346 3.19 1.75 -6.39
N LEU A 347 3.98 0.73 -6.03
CA LEU A 347 3.87 -0.60 -6.63
C LEU A 347 2.51 -1.24 -6.33
N GLY A 348 2.05 -1.13 -5.09
CA GLY A 348 0.70 -1.57 -4.69
C GLY A 348 -0.38 -0.89 -5.52
N LEU A 349 -0.28 0.43 -5.69
CA LEU A 349 -1.26 1.20 -6.47
C LEU A 349 -1.25 0.84 -7.96
N ILE A 350 -0.06 0.65 -8.56
CA ILE A 350 0.07 0.22 -9.96
C ILE A 350 -0.58 -1.15 -10.18
N ASN A 351 -0.45 -2.06 -9.22
CA ASN A 351 -1.09 -3.37 -9.29
C ASN A 351 -2.61 -3.25 -9.17
N TYR A 352 -3.09 -2.40 -8.26
CA TYR A 352 -4.52 -2.11 -8.07
C TYR A 352 -5.17 -1.46 -9.31
N GLU A 353 -4.51 -0.46 -9.91
CA GLU A 353 -5.03 0.28 -11.06
C GLU A 353 -4.46 -0.19 -12.41
N SER A 354 -4.08 -1.46 -12.50
CA SER A 354 -3.32 -1.97 -13.66
C SER A 354 -3.97 -1.72 -15.03
N SER A 355 -5.30 -1.53 -15.07
CA SER A 355 -6.09 -1.16 -16.26
C SER A 355 -6.09 0.34 -16.60
N ARG A 356 -5.91 1.23 -15.61
CA ARG A 356 -5.92 2.70 -15.78
C ARG A 356 -4.54 3.32 -15.99
N VAL A 357 -3.48 2.70 -15.45
CA VAL A 357 -2.14 3.32 -15.40
C VAL A 357 -1.37 3.23 -16.74
N GLY A 358 -1.90 2.53 -17.76
CA GLY A 358 -1.49 2.62 -19.17
C GLY A 358 0.02 2.74 -19.43
N ASP A 359 0.42 3.76 -20.20
CA ASP A 359 1.82 4.06 -20.56
C ASP A 359 2.66 4.63 -19.40
N ASP A 360 2.02 5.20 -18.38
CA ASP A 360 2.69 5.69 -17.17
C ASP A 360 3.25 4.54 -16.34
N ARG A 361 2.61 3.36 -16.37
CA ARG A 361 3.07 2.15 -15.68
C ARG A 361 4.50 1.80 -16.08
N LEU A 362 4.78 1.76 -17.38
CA LEU A 362 6.12 1.43 -17.88
C LEU A 362 7.14 2.51 -17.51
N ARG A 363 6.75 3.79 -17.53
CA ARG A 363 7.62 4.90 -17.11
C ARG A 363 7.99 4.82 -15.63
N ILE A 364 7.03 4.51 -14.76
CA ILE A 364 7.25 4.40 -13.32
C ILE A 364 8.09 3.16 -13.00
N LEU A 365 7.76 2.01 -13.59
CA LEU A 365 8.55 0.78 -13.41
C LEU A 365 9.98 0.96 -13.93
N ASN A 366 10.18 1.64 -15.06
CA ASN A 366 11.52 1.94 -15.57
C ASN A 366 12.29 2.95 -14.69
N SER A 367 11.59 3.89 -14.07
CA SER A 367 12.17 4.82 -13.10
C SER A 367 12.65 4.07 -11.85
N MET A 368 11.85 3.15 -11.33
CA MET A 368 12.24 2.27 -10.23
C MET A 368 13.42 1.36 -10.61
N ARG A 369 13.43 0.79 -11.83
CA ARG A 369 14.56 0.00 -12.36
C ARG A 369 15.85 0.81 -12.49
N ALA A 370 15.77 2.08 -12.87
CA ALA A 370 16.95 2.94 -13.02
C ALA A 370 17.68 3.22 -11.69
N ARG A 371 16.96 3.17 -10.55
CA ARG A 371 17.58 3.22 -9.21
C ARG A 371 18.47 2.03 -8.96
N ALA A 372 18.03 0.85 -9.37
CA ALA A 372 18.78 -0.40 -9.17
C ALA A 372 20.02 -0.51 -10.07
N SER A 373 20.10 0.25 -11.16
CA SER A 373 21.23 0.23 -12.10
C SER A 373 22.31 1.30 -11.84
N GLY A 374 22.25 1.97 -10.68
CA GLY A 374 23.30 2.91 -10.25
C GLY A 374 23.21 4.32 -10.85
N GLN A 375 22.07 4.69 -11.45
CA GLN A 375 21.79 6.12 -11.67
C GLN A 375 21.57 6.80 -10.32
N THR A 376 22.04 8.05 -10.18
CA THR A 376 21.80 8.83 -8.96
C THR A 376 20.31 8.90 -8.66
N LYS A 377 19.97 8.68 -7.39
CA LYS A 377 18.62 8.61 -6.79
C LYS A 377 17.63 9.69 -7.28
N ASP A 378 18.14 10.84 -7.69
CA ASP A 378 17.40 12.01 -8.18
C ASP A 378 17.05 11.93 -9.68
N GLN A 379 17.81 11.20 -10.50
CA GLN A 379 17.55 11.12 -11.95
C GLN A 379 16.39 10.18 -12.29
N SER A 380 16.13 9.18 -11.44
CA SER A 380 15.03 8.23 -11.63
C SER A 380 13.66 8.87 -11.37
N LEU A 381 13.52 9.69 -10.33
CA LEU A 381 12.21 10.22 -9.93
C LEU A 381 11.70 11.34 -10.84
N ARG A 382 12.58 11.99 -11.61
CA ARG A 382 12.23 13.00 -12.61
C ARG A 382 11.29 12.53 -13.72
N LYS A 383 11.14 11.23 -13.90
CA LYS A 383 10.25 10.64 -14.91
C LYS A 383 8.94 10.15 -14.31
N VAL A 384 8.82 10.15 -12.98
CA VAL A 384 7.60 9.76 -12.27
C VAL A 384 6.59 10.92 -12.38
N PRO A 385 5.33 10.65 -12.77
CA PRO A 385 4.30 11.68 -12.79
C PRO A 385 4.03 12.24 -11.38
N VAL A 386 3.66 13.52 -11.29
CA VAL A 386 3.43 14.20 -9.99
C VAL A 386 2.37 13.47 -9.16
N GLU A 387 1.31 12.98 -9.79
CA GLU A 387 0.23 12.22 -9.13
C GLU A 387 0.70 11.00 -8.33
N PHE A 388 1.85 10.40 -8.67
CA PHE A 388 2.45 9.29 -7.92
C PHE A 388 3.42 9.78 -6.83
N LEU A 389 3.95 10.99 -6.96
CA LEU A 389 4.80 11.62 -5.95
C LEU A 389 3.98 12.26 -4.83
N THR A 390 2.71 12.58 -5.09
CA THR A 390 1.79 13.19 -4.13
C THR A 390 0.84 12.18 -3.46
N LEU A 391 1.10 10.88 -3.58
CA LEU A 391 0.29 9.85 -2.91
C LEU A 391 0.42 9.96 -1.39
N ASP A 392 -0.65 9.55 -0.70
CA ASP A 392 -0.60 9.30 0.73
C ASP A 392 0.30 8.09 1.01
N VAL A 393 1.35 8.28 1.80
CA VAL A 393 2.35 7.24 2.09
C VAL A 393 2.38 6.95 3.59
N PRO A 394 1.93 5.77 4.04
CA PRO A 394 2.22 5.33 5.40
C PRO A 394 3.71 5.02 5.50
N ILE A 395 4.37 5.58 6.51
CA ILE A 395 5.79 5.40 6.78
C ILE A 395 6.01 4.81 8.16
N THR A 396 7.09 4.07 8.32
CA THR A 396 7.51 3.51 9.59
C THR A 396 8.11 4.57 10.52
N SER A 397 8.23 4.27 11.81
CA SER A 397 8.92 5.15 12.77
C SER A 397 10.39 5.43 12.40
N GLU A 398 11.08 4.46 11.79
CA GLU A 398 12.46 4.64 11.32
C GLU A 398 12.52 5.62 10.13
N GLU A 399 11.61 5.45 9.18
CA GLU A 399 11.48 6.36 8.04
C GLU A 399 11.09 7.78 8.47
N LEU A 400 10.21 7.92 9.47
CA LEU A 400 9.85 9.20 10.05
C LEU A 400 11.06 9.90 10.66
N ALA A 401 11.88 9.19 11.44
CA ALA A 401 13.10 9.74 12.04
C ALA A 401 14.08 10.22 10.96
N MET A 402 14.33 9.39 9.94
CA MET A 402 15.17 9.77 8.81
C MET A 402 14.61 10.99 8.06
N LEU A 403 13.30 11.03 7.78
CA LEU A 403 12.67 12.15 7.09
C LEU A 403 12.86 13.45 7.89
N ARG A 404 12.63 13.41 9.21
CA ARG A 404 12.78 14.55 10.11
C ARG A 404 14.21 15.06 10.19
N ASP A 405 15.19 14.16 10.22
CA ASP A 405 16.58 14.54 10.45
C ASP A 405 17.30 14.94 9.15
N THR A 406 16.81 14.51 7.97
CA THR A 406 17.51 14.70 6.70
C THR A 406 16.75 15.50 5.64
N VAL A 407 15.42 15.36 5.54
CA VAL A 407 14.63 15.93 4.44
C VAL A 407 13.80 17.13 4.88
N LEU A 408 13.04 17.02 5.98
CA LEU A 408 12.18 18.11 6.46
C LEU A 408 12.94 19.42 6.74
N PRO A 409 14.20 19.42 7.24
CA PRO A 409 14.95 20.67 7.43
C PRO A 409 15.19 21.39 6.09
N GLN A 410 15.53 20.64 5.03
CA GLN A 410 15.77 21.20 3.70
C GLN A 410 14.49 21.76 3.06
N ILE A 411 13.35 21.11 3.33
CA ILE A 411 12.03 21.58 2.87
C ILE A 411 11.61 22.82 3.66
N SER A 412 11.82 22.85 4.97
CA SER A 412 11.43 23.96 5.85
C SER A 412 12.24 25.24 5.60
N GLU A 413 13.44 25.12 5.03
CA GLU A 413 14.24 26.25 4.55
C GLU A 413 13.70 26.87 3.25
N SER A 414 12.79 26.18 2.55
CA SER A 414 12.15 26.64 1.33
C SER A 414 10.80 27.29 1.63
N ASP A 415 10.55 28.49 1.07
CA ASP A 415 9.24 29.16 1.15
C ASP A 415 8.16 28.50 0.27
N ASP A 416 8.51 27.45 -0.48
CA ASP A 416 7.61 26.83 -1.47
C ASP A 416 6.69 25.75 -0.87
N VAL A 417 7.02 25.21 0.30
CA VAL A 417 6.28 24.11 0.96
C VAL A 417 6.10 24.41 2.44
N GLU A 418 4.86 24.31 2.90
CA GLU A 418 4.52 24.37 4.32
C GLU A 418 4.50 22.95 4.91
N VAL A 419 5.19 22.72 6.03
CA VAL A 419 5.22 21.43 6.72
C VAL A 419 4.34 21.50 7.97
N ILE A 420 3.38 20.59 8.08
CA ILE A 420 2.48 20.48 9.24
C ILE A 420 2.65 19.09 9.86
N ILE A 421 3.05 19.04 11.13
CA ILE A 421 3.18 17.78 11.88
C ILE A 421 2.07 17.73 12.92
N THR A 422 1.29 16.64 12.92
CA THR A 422 0.22 16.40 13.89
C THR A 422 0.47 15.07 14.64
N GLY A 423 0.01 14.97 15.89
CA GLY A 423 0.22 13.79 16.76
C GLY A 423 1.32 13.95 17.81
N GLU A 424 1.37 13.02 18.78
CA GLU A 424 2.48 12.93 19.74
C GLU A 424 3.53 11.96 19.21
N GLU A 425 4.81 12.35 19.30
CA GLU A 425 5.91 11.48 18.86
C GLU A 425 5.97 10.20 19.70
N PRO A 426 6.14 9.02 19.09
CA PRO A 426 6.54 7.84 19.83
C PRO A 426 7.89 8.14 20.49
N ARG A 427 7.91 8.12 21.83
CA ARG A 427 9.14 8.36 22.59
C ARG A 427 10.19 7.36 22.11
N PRO A 428 11.41 7.79 21.74
CA PRO A 428 12.44 6.87 21.34
C PRO A 428 12.64 5.85 22.46
N ALA A 429 12.50 4.56 22.13
CA ALA A 429 12.87 3.51 23.05
C ALA A 429 14.30 3.78 23.49
N LEU A 430 14.49 4.05 24.78
CA LEU A 430 15.81 4.22 25.38
C LEU A 430 16.64 3.00 24.96
N ARG A 431 17.58 3.20 24.04
CA ARG A 431 18.62 2.21 23.77
C ARG A 431 19.34 2.00 25.09
N LEU A 432 19.06 0.88 25.77
CA LEU A 432 19.92 0.39 26.83
C LEU A 432 21.26 0.09 26.16
N VAL A 433 22.23 0.97 26.43
CA VAL A 433 23.64 0.79 26.07
C VAL A 433 24.26 -0.29 26.94
#